data_AF-A0A2T0RYB1-F1
#
_entry.id   AF-A0A2T0RYB1-F1
#
_cell.length_a   1.000
_cell.length_b   1.000
_cell.length_c   1.000
_cell.angle_alpha   90.00
_cell.angle_beta   90.00
_cell.angle_gamma   90.00
#
_symmetry.space_group_name_H-M   'P 1'
#
loop_
_entity.id
_entity.type
_entity.pdbx_description
1 polymer ?
#
loop_
_entity_poly.entity_id
_entity_poly.type
_entity_poly.pdbx_seq_one_letter_code
_entity_poly.pdbx_strand_id
1 'polypeptide(L)'
;MTRPIPGPTTGPGGFAPAFPDRRRRAGSALRGPSGGSPTPPRGAALAGALKGAAPAILAIAIACAPLPAMAHKVIASVFPSGTAIEGEVGLSNGEMAANTLVEVFDSDGAKLGEAWTDGEGFFLFQPTEPVAHIFRADLGAGHVAEITMIAEDVAEIVGKATGPDTPAAGATIAFDSTPAEGGTAPAAGAAAGIAYAPTISVAALTDDEKAAIAKIVRDETRPLRKEIAAYKEKNDLQSILGGIGYIVGLFGIGFYLAARRKLKEASA
;
A
#
# COMPACT_ATOMS: atom_id res chain seq x y z
N MET A 1 -22.62 39.01 -27.41
CA MET A 1 -21.59 40.01 -27.82
C MET A 1 -20.28 39.27 -27.97
N THR A 2 -19.94 38.97 -29.22
CA THR A 2 -18.80 38.16 -29.66
C THR A 2 -17.69 39.11 -30.11
N ARG A 3 -16.44 38.94 -29.63
CA ARG A 3 -15.28 39.62 -30.23
C ARG A 3 -14.21 38.59 -30.64
N PRO A 4 -13.58 38.74 -31.82
CA PRO A 4 -12.77 37.69 -32.44
C PRO A 4 -11.26 37.87 -32.23
N ILE A 5 -10.55 36.77 -32.49
CA ILE A 5 -9.09 36.57 -32.51
C ILE A 5 -8.48 37.14 -33.80
N PRO A 6 -7.30 37.80 -33.78
CA PRO A 6 -6.52 38.07 -34.99
C PRO A 6 -5.46 36.99 -35.26
N GLY A 7 -5.42 36.54 -36.53
CA GLY A 7 -4.47 35.55 -37.06
C GLY A 7 -3.09 36.11 -37.46
N PRO A 8 -2.20 35.26 -38.01
CA PRO A 8 -0.78 35.57 -38.23
C PRO A 8 -0.48 36.21 -39.59
N THR A 9 0.47 37.15 -39.59
CA THR A 9 1.00 37.85 -40.77
C THR A 9 2.22 37.13 -41.36
N THR A 10 2.21 37.03 -42.69
CA THR A 10 3.26 36.47 -43.57
C THR A 10 4.17 37.60 -44.07
N GLY A 11 5.46 37.32 -44.32
CA GLY A 11 6.39 38.26 -44.96
C GLY A 11 7.67 37.57 -45.50
N PRO A 12 8.08 37.79 -46.77
CA PRO A 12 9.14 37.01 -47.45
C PRO A 12 10.46 37.78 -47.73
N GLY A 13 11.48 37.03 -48.17
CA GLY A 13 12.74 37.53 -48.79
C GLY A 13 13.97 36.80 -48.22
N GLY A 14 14.80 36.02 -48.92
CA GLY A 14 15.18 36.04 -50.33
C GLY A 14 16.40 36.95 -50.53
N PHE A 15 17.63 36.40 -50.55
CA PHE A 15 18.79 36.88 -51.32
C PHE A 15 20.02 35.98 -51.09
N ALA A 16 20.54 35.39 -52.17
CA ALA A 16 21.88 34.82 -52.29
C ALA A 16 22.83 35.88 -52.88
N PRO A 17 24.16 35.76 -52.72
CA PRO A 17 24.98 35.64 -53.92
C PRO A 17 26.27 34.78 -53.83
N ALA A 18 26.54 34.14 -54.97
CA ALA A 18 27.76 33.87 -55.72
C ALA A 18 29.20 33.91 -55.12
N PHE A 19 29.96 32.92 -55.61
CA PHE A 19 31.40 32.62 -55.62
C PHE A 19 32.39 33.77 -55.93
N PRO A 20 33.70 33.54 -55.67
CA PRO A 20 34.58 33.31 -56.82
C PRO A 20 35.55 32.11 -56.73
N ASP A 21 35.92 31.70 -57.94
CA ASP A 21 36.83 30.66 -58.41
C ASP A 21 38.32 30.97 -58.11
N ARG A 22 39.12 29.93 -57.80
CA ARG A 22 40.58 29.95 -57.98
C ARG A 22 41.07 28.59 -58.44
N ARG A 23 41.46 28.52 -59.72
CA ARG A 23 42.14 27.40 -60.35
C ARG A 23 43.65 27.33 -60.04
N ARG A 24 44.12 26.07 -60.06
CA ARG A 24 45.42 25.53 -60.55
C ARG A 24 46.72 25.87 -59.80
N ARG A 25 47.41 24.80 -59.37
CA ARG A 25 48.67 24.34 -59.98
C ARG A 25 48.92 22.86 -59.69
N ALA A 26 49.60 22.22 -60.65
CA ALA A 26 49.88 20.79 -60.76
C ALA A 26 51.34 20.46 -60.37
N GLY A 27 51.62 19.16 -60.22
CA GLY A 27 52.95 18.55 -60.11
C GLY A 27 53.18 17.95 -58.72
N SER A 28 53.79 16.80 -58.51
CA SER A 28 54.46 15.82 -59.36
C SER A 28 54.72 14.59 -58.47
N ALA A 29 54.94 13.45 -59.09
CA ALA A 29 55.24 12.14 -58.53
C ALA A 29 56.25 12.13 -57.35
N LEU A 30 56.13 11.12 -56.46
CA LEU A 30 57.21 10.16 -56.17
C LEU A 30 56.72 8.97 -55.33
N ARG A 31 57.28 7.82 -55.68
CA ARG A 31 57.02 6.44 -55.30
C ARG A 31 57.97 6.05 -54.17
N GLY A 32 57.52 5.29 -53.17
CA GLY A 32 58.37 4.74 -52.10
C GLY A 32 57.66 3.65 -51.29
N PRO A 33 58.39 2.69 -50.67
CA PRO A 33 58.09 1.26 -50.82
C PRO A 33 57.27 0.62 -49.70
N SER A 34 56.65 -0.50 -50.08
CA SER A 34 55.97 -1.49 -49.25
C SER A 34 56.85 -2.05 -48.14
N GLY A 35 56.50 -1.76 -46.89
CA GLY A 35 56.98 -2.47 -45.70
C GLY A 35 55.81 -3.17 -45.03
N GLY A 36 55.75 -4.50 -45.17
CA GLY A 36 54.79 -5.33 -44.45
C GLY A 36 55.20 -5.45 -42.98
N SER A 37 54.30 -5.09 -42.07
CA SER A 37 54.36 -5.47 -40.66
C SER A 37 53.35 -6.61 -40.42
N PRO A 38 53.70 -7.66 -39.65
CA PRO A 38 52.76 -8.70 -39.30
C PRO A 38 51.70 -8.13 -38.34
N THR A 39 50.46 -8.09 -38.79
CA THR A 39 49.29 -7.82 -37.92
C THR A 39 49.14 -8.97 -36.92
N PRO A 40 49.10 -8.71 -35.60
CA PRO A 40 48.72 -9.75 -34.65
C PRO A 40 47.24 -10.14 -34.86
N PRO A 41 46.86 -11.41 -34.64
CA PRO A 41 45.47 -11.84 -34.81
C PRO A 41 44.56 -11.09 -33.83
N ARG A 42 43.62 -10.30 -34.37
CA ARG A 42 42.58 -9.54 -33.66
C ARG A 42 41.54 -10.41 -32.91
N GLY A 43 41.78 -11.70 -32.72
CA GLY A 43 40.79 -12.64 -32.20
C GLY A 43 40.85 -12.97 -30.70
N ALA A 44 41.98 -12.73 -30.02
CA ALA A 44 42.18 -13.28 -28.68
C ALA A 44 41.93 -12.30 -27.51
N ALA A 45 41.88 -10.99 -27.76
CA ALA A 45 41.81 -10.00 -26.67
C ALA A 45 40.38 -9.67 -26.20
N LEU A 46 39.35 -9.91 -27.04
CA LEU A 46 37.96 -9.58 -26.66
C LEU A 46 37.25 -10.69 -25.87
N ALA A 47 37.70 -11.94 -25.97
CA ALA A 47 37.08 -13.05 -25.24
C ALA A 47 37.43 -13.06 -23.73
N GLY A 48 38.54 -12.43 -23.33
CA GLY A 48 38.95 -12.30 -21.93
C GLY A 48 38.27 -11.14 -21.19
N ALA A 49 37.94 -10.06 -21.89
CA ALA A 49 37.36 -8.85 -21.31
C ALA A 49 35.91 -9.06 -20.81
N LEU A 50 35.15 -9.98 -21.43
CA LEU A 50 33.76 -10.23 -21.05
C LEU A 50 33.62 -11.02 -19.74
N LYS A 51 34.60 -11.89 -19.40
CA LYS A 51 34.58 -12.71 -18.17
C LYS A 51 34.83 -11.90 -16.90
N GLY A 52 35.50 -10.75 -16.99
CA GLY A 52 35.72 -9.83 -15.88
C GLY A 52 34.60 -8.79 -15.68
N ALA A 53 33.75 -8.58 -16.69
CA ALA A 53 32.67 -7.59 -16.65
C ALA A 53 31.39 -8.11 -15.99
N ALA A 54 31.16 -9.43 -15.99
CA ALA A 54 29.99 -10.05 -15.37
C ALA A 54 29.77 -9.69 -13.88
N PRO A 55 30.78 -9.71 -12.99
CA PRO A 55 30.58 -9.28 -11.59
C PRO A 55 30.31 -7.78 -11.46
N ALA A 56 30.90 -6.94 -12.33
CA ALA A 56 30.66 -5.49 -12.32
C ALA A 56 29.24 -5.14 -12.82
N ILE A 57 28.76 -5.82 -13.86
CA ILE A 57 27.39 -5.66 -14.39
C ILE A 57 26.36 -6.15 -13.37
N LEU A 58 26.62 -7.28 -12.70
CA LEU A 58 25.75 -7.78 -11.63
C LEU A 58 25.73 -6.83 -10.42
N ALA A 59 26.87 -6.29 -10.02
CA ALA A 59 26.95 -5.31 -8.93
C ALA A 59 26.21 -4.00 -9.27
N ILE A 60 26.33 -3.51 -10.50
CA ILE A 60 25.58 -2.34 -10.98
C ILE A 60 24.08 -2.64 -11.05
N ALA A 61 23.68 -3.82 -11.54
CA ALA A 61 22.28 -4.24 -11.59
C ALA A 61 21.64 -4.38 -10.19
N ILE A 62 22.41 -4.84 -9.19
CA ILE A 62 21.98 -4.88 -7.78
C ILE A 62 21.92 -3.47 -7.18
N ALA A 63 22.87 -2.60 -7.50
CA ALA A 63 22.89 -1.20 -7.01
C ALA A 63 21.78 -0.34 -7.63
N CYS A 64 21.33 -0.67 -8.84
CA CYS A 64 20.21 -0.02 -9.53
C CYS A 64 18.87 -0.76 -9.30
N ALA A 65 18.83 -1.81 -8.49
CA ALA A 65 17.57 -2.42 -8.11
C ALA A 65 16.73 -1.39 -7.33
N PRO A 66 15.43 -1.22 -7.66
CA PRO A 66 14.57 -0.31 -6.93
C PRO A 66 14.48 -0.81 -5.48
N LEU A 67 15.21 -0.16 -4.58
CA LEU A 67 15.00 -0.35 -3.15
C LEU A 67 13.60 0.20 -2.84
N PRO A 68 12.75 -0.53 -2.09
CA PRO A 68 11.52 0.04 -1.61
C PRO A 68 11.86 1.33 -0.85
N ALA A 69 11.32 2.46 -1.31
CA ALA A 69 11.47 3.72 -0.62
C ALA A 69 10.77 3.58 0.73
N MET A 70 11.56 3.42 1.81
CA MET A 70 11.09 3.41 3.19
C MET A 70 10.76 4.84 3.59
N ALA A 71 9.68 5.35 3.04
CA ALA A 71 9.18 6.65 3.39
C ALA A 71 7.66 6.50 3.38
N HIS A 72 7.09 6.61 4.59
CA HIS A 72 5.72 7.02 4.86
C HIS A 72 4.65 5.90 4.98
N LYS A 73 4.56 5.32 6.19
CA LYS A 73 3.44 4.44 6.56
C LYS A 73 2.21 5.28 6.96
N VAL A 74 1.21 5.30 6.10
CA VAL A 74 -0.14 5.78 6.41
C VAL A 74 -0.90 4.66 7.11
N ILE A 75 -1.77 5.02 8.06
CA ILE A 75 -2.74 4.13 8.69
C ILE A 75 -4.11 4.54 8.15
N ALA A 76 -4.85 3.58 7.62
CA ALA A 76 -6.26 3.72 7.36
C ALA A 76 -7.00 2.44 7.73
N SER A 77 -8.19 2.59 8.30
CA SER A 77 -9.09 1.49 8.59
C SER A 77 -10.53 1.94 8.34
N VAL A 78 -11.39 0.98 7.98
CA VAL A 78 -12.83 1.18 7.83
C VAL A 78 -13.56 0.01 8.47
N PHE A 79 -14.69 0.30 9.09
CA PHE A 79 -15.50 -0.69 9.79
C PHE A 79 -16.99 -0.31 9.76
N PRO A 80 -17.90 -1.30 9.83
CA PRO A 80 -19.33 -1.04 9.96
C PRO A 80 -19.66 -0.28 11.25
N SER A 81 -20.49 0.76 11.15
CA SER A 81 -20.98 1.57 12.28
C SER A 81 -22.50 1.80 12.13
N GLY A 82 -23.28 0.85 12.63
CA GLY A 82 -24.74 0.86 12.46
C GLY A 82 -25.15 0.76 10.99
N THR A 83 -25.76 1.81 10.46
CA THR A 83 -26.12 1.95 9.04
C THR A 83 -25.05 2.68 8.22
N ALA A 84 -23.98 3.15 8.84
CA ALA A 84 -22.88 3.86 8.20
C ALA A 84 -21.59 3.04 8.20
N ILE A 85 -20.59 3.53 7.48
CA ILE A 85 -19.21 3.09 7.52
C ILE A 85 -18.44 4.16 8.30
N GLU A 86 -17.75 3.75 9.36
CA GLU A 86 -16.80 4.60 10.06
C GLU A 86 -15.39 4.23 9.61
N GLY A 87 -14.55 5.23 9.39
CA GLY A 87 -13.16 5.01 9.10
C GLY A 87 -12.25 5.97 9.84
N GLU A 88 -10.97 5.62 9.88
CA GLU A 88 -9.92 6.45 10.45
C GLU A 88 -8.77 6.58 9.45
N VAL A 89 -8.14 7.76 9.43
CA VAL A 89 -6.96 8.04 8.61
C VAL A 89 -5.92 8.78 9.45
N GLY A 90 -4.66 8.36 9.34
CA GLY A 90 -3.56 9.00 10.05
C GLY A 90 -2.19 8.51 9.59
N LEU A 91 -1.15 8.98 10.24
CA LEU A 91 0.22 8.58 10.03
C LEU A 91 0.66 7.59 11.10
N SER A 92 1.61 6.71 10.77
CA SER A 92 2.09 5.70 11.72
C SER A 92 2.85 6.25 12.92
N ASN A 93 3.27 7.51 12.89
CA ASN A 93 3.81 8.21 14.06
C ASN A 93 2.72 8.63 15.07
N GLY A 94 1.45 8.36 14.76
CA GLY A 94 0.30 8.69 15.60
C GLY A 94 -0.26 10.10 15.41
N GLU A 95 0.18 10.82 14.37
CA GLU A 95 -0.46 12.05 13.90
C GLU A 95 -1.73 11.69 13.12
N MET A 96 -2.87 12.27 13.50
CA MET A 96 -4.14 11.99 12.83
C MET A 96 -4.34 12.94 11.65
N ALA A 97 -4.89 12.43 10.54
CA ALA A 97 -5.14 13.22 9.36
C ALA A 97 -6.44 14.00 9.53
N ALA A 98 -6.37 15.20 10.11
CA ALA A 98 -7.54 16.04 10.35
C ALA A 98 -7.97 16.81 9.10
N ASN A 99 -9.28 17.02 8.92
CA ASN A 99 -9.85 17.79 7.80
C ASN A 99 -9.32 17.34 6.42
N THR A 100 -9.15 16.03 6.25
CA THR A 100 -8.63 15.41 5.05
C THR A 100 -9.80 14.83 4.24
N LEU A 101 -9.79 15.09 2.93
CA LEU A 101 -10.78 14.54 2.02
C LEU A 101 -10.54 13.04 1.83
N VAL A 102 -11.61 12.27 2.03
CA VAL A 102 -11.67 10.84 1.72
C VAL A 102 -12.62 10.67 0.55
N GLU A 103 -12.08 10.27 -0.60
CA GLU A 103 -12.88 9.92 -1.78
C GLU A 103 -13.24 8.45 -1.75
N VAL A 104 -14.45 8.11 -2.17
CA VAL A 104 -14.96 6.73 -2.17
C VAL A 104 -15.25 6.31 -3.60
N PHE A 105 -14.70 5.17 -4.01
CA PHE A 105 -14.84 4.61 -5.36
C PHE A 105 -15.39 3.18 -5.31
N ASP A 106 -15.96 2.72 -6.41
CA ASP A 106 -16.23 1.30 -6.64
C ASP A 106 -14.98 0.57 -7.18
N SER A 107 -15.11 -0.74 -7.44
CA SER A 107 -14.03 -1.55 -8.02
C SER A 107 -13.65 -1.17 -9.45
N ASP A 108 -14.53 -0.49 -10.18
CA ASP A 108 -14.30 -0.02 -11.55
C ASP A 108 -13.70 1.40 -11.60
N GLY A 109 -13.51 2.02 -10.43
CA GLY A 109 -12.98 3.38 -10.28
C GLY A 109 -14.04 4.47 -10.44
N ALA A 110 -15.33 4.14 -10.49
CA ALA A 110 -16.39 5.13 -10.46
C ALA A 110 -16.53 5.72 -9.05
N LYS A 111 -16.72 7.03 -8.96
CA LYS A 111 -16.82 7.72 -7.67
C LYS A 111 -18.21 7.55 -7.07
N LEU A 112 -18.27 6.97 -5.87
CA LEU A 112 -19.48 6.72 -5.09
C LEU A 112 -19.81 7.88 -4.14
N GLY A 113 -18.78 8.61 -3.69
CA GLY A 113 -18.97 9.78 -2.83
C GLY A 113 -17.70 10.29 -2.19
N GLU A 114 -17.87 11.10 -1.15
CA GLU A 114 -16.80 11.74 -0.40
C GLU A 114 -17.17 11.84 1.09
N ALA A 115 -16.16 11.83 1.95
CA ALA A 115 -16.27 12.16 3.37
C ALA A 115 -15.08 13.02 3.80
N TRP A 116 -15.21 13.72 4.92
CA TRP A 116 -14.12 14.50 5.51
C TRP A 116 -13.77 13.95 6.88
N THR A 117 -12.48 13.81 7.15
CA THR A 117 -12.04 13.46 8.50
C THR A 117 -12.23 14.62 9.47
N ASP A 118 -12.61 14.31 10.70
CA ASP A 118 -12.69 15.27 11.80
C ASP A 118 -11.31 15.59 12.39
N GLY A 119 -11.27 16.35 13.49
CA GLY A 119 -10.02 16.70 14.19
C GLY A 119 -9.25 15.51 14.75
N GLU A 120 -9.89 14.35 14.85
CA GLU A 120 -9.31 13.11 15.36
C GLU A 120 -8.97 12.12 14.25
N GLY A 121 -9.16 12.50 12.97
CA GLY A 121 -8.88 11.69 11.79
C GLY A 121 -9.98 10.67 11.46
N PHE A 122 -11.15 10.74 12.09
CA PHE A 122 -12.27 9.85 11.81
C PHE A 122 -13.22 10.45 10.79
N PHE A 123 -13.85 9.59 9.98
CA PHE A 123 -14.91 10.00 9.07
C PHE A 123 -16.08 9.02 9.14
N LEU A 124 -17.26 9.51 8.75
CA LEU A 124 -18.45 8.69 8.55
C LEU A 124 -18.89 8.78 7.09
N PHE A 125 -19.25 7.65 6.52
CA PHE A 125 -19.75 7.53 5.16
C PHE A 125 -21.02 6.68 5.14
N GLN A 126 -22.08 7.17 4.49
CA GLN A 126 -23.35 6.46 4.38
C GLN A 126 -23.39 5.72 3.03
N PRO A 127 -23.17 4.39 2.98
CA PRO A 127 -23.23 3.67 1.72
C PRO A 127 -24.67 3.61 1.19
N THR A 128 -24.82 3.79 -0.12
CA THR A 128 -26.11 3.72 -0.82
C THR A 128 -26.22 2.51 -1.74
N GLU A 129 -25.08 1.91 -2.10
CA GLU A 129 -24.99 0.81 -3.05
C GLU A 129 -24.26 -0.39 -2.43
N PRO A 130 -24.74 -1.63 -2.62
CA PRO A 130 -24.12 -2.83 -2.05
C PRO A 130 -22.94 -3.32 -2.92
N VAL A 131 -21.97 -2.43 -3.17
CA VAL A 131 -20.76 -2.70 -3.96
C VAL A 131 -19.51 -2.52 -3.10
N ALA A 132 -18.35 -2.97 -3.58
CA ALA A 132 -17.10 -2.72 -2.89
C ALA A 132 -16.84 -1.21 -2.82
N HIS A 133 -16.41 -0.72 -1.66
CA HIS A 133 -16.09 0.69 -1.45
C HIS A 133 -14.58 0.83 -1.19
N ILE A 134 -13.89 1.53 -2.09
CA ILE A 134 -12.47 1.87 -2.00
C ILE A 134 -12.36 3.30 -1.48
N PHE A 135 -11.88 3.45 -0.25
CA PHE A 135 -11.66 4.72 0.40
C PHE A 135 -10.23 5.17 0.15
N ARG A 136 -10.07 6.34 -0.45
CA ARG A 136 -8.78 6.93 -0.78
C ARG A 136 -8.63 8.31 -0.17
N ALA A 137 -7.52 8.54 0.51
CA ALA A 137 -7.20 9.85 1.10
C ALA A 137 -5.77 10.25 0.74
N ASP A 138 -5.57 11.49 0.27
CA ASP A 138 -4.25 12.06 0.01
C ASP A 138 -3.85 12.97 1.18
N LEU A 139 -2.83 12.55 1.93
CA LEU A 139 -2.27 13.28 3.07
C LEU A 139 -1.07 14.17 2.64
N GLY A 140 -0.79 14.26 1.34
CA GLY A 140 0.26 15.09 0.76
C GLY A 140 1.64 14.41 0.72
N ALA A 141 2.58 14.99 -0.04
CA ALA A 141 3.96 14.49 -0.20
C ALA A 141 4.06 12.99 -0.60
N GLY A 142 3.05 12.46 -1.30
CA GLY A 142 2.97 11.06 -1.70
C GLY A 142 2.40 10.10 -0.65
N HIS A 143 1.88 10.61 0.47
CA HIS A 143 1.17 9.82 1.48
C HIS A 143 -0.27 9.59 1.04
N VAL A 144 -0.54 8.48 0.35
CA VAL A 144 -1.90 8.10 -0.03
C VAL A 144 -2.34 6.92 0.80
N ALA A 145 -3.45 7.08 1.52
CA ALA A 145 -4.18 5.97 2.12
C ALA A 145 -5.12 5.37 1.07
N GLU A 146 -5.15 4.04 1.00
CA GLU A 146 -6.20 3.32 0.28
C GLU A 146 -6.62 2.11 1.11
N ILE A 147 -7.93 1.96 1.33
CA ILE A 147 -8.51 0.83 2.05
C ILE A 147 -9.83 0.44 1.42
N THR A 148 -10.12 -0.86 1.37
CA THR A 148 -11.33 -1.40 0.74
C THR A 148 -12.23 -2.04 1.78
N MET A 149 -13.52 -1.72 1.74
CA MET A 149 -14.57 -2.52 2.32
C MET A 149 -15.22 -3.35 1.21
N ILE A 150 -15.29 -4.67 1.41
CA ILE A 150 -15.81 -5.59 0.39
C ILE A 150 -17.33 -5.44 0.25
N ALA A 151 -17.86 -5.84 -0.91
CA ALA A 151 -19.28 -5.67 -1.24
C ALA A 151 -20.20 -6.39 -0.24
N GLU A 152 -19.77 -7.54 0.29
CA GLU A 152 -20.52 -8.33 1.26
C GLU A 152 -20.75 -7.56 2.57
N ASP A 153 -19.70 -6.93 3.10
CA ASP A 153 -19.78 -6.11 4.32
C ASP A 153 -20.64 -4.87 4.09
N VAL A 154 -20.49 -4.21 2.94
CA VAL A 154 -21.31 -3.05 2.58
C VAL A 154 -22.78 -3.43 2.41
N ALA A 155 -23.07 -4.59 1.80
CA ALA A 155 -24.44 -5.07 1.63
C ALA A 155 -25.13 -5.33 2.97
N GLU A 156 -24.41 -5.80 3.98
CA GLU A 156 -24.95 -5.94 5.34
C GLU A 156 -25.35 -4.59 5.94
N ILE A 157 -24.52 -3.55 5.74
CA ILE A 157 -24.77 -2.19 6.24
C ILE A 157 -25.99 -1.58 5.54
N VAL A 158 -26.05 -1.67 4.21
CA VAL A 158 -27.19 -1.18 3.41
C VAL A 158 -28.46 -1.96 3.78
N GLY A 159 -28.37 -3.27 4.00
CA GLY A 159 -29.48 -4.11 4.46
C GLY A 159 -30.05 -3.66 5.80
N LYS A 160 -29.21 -3.24 6.75
CA LYS A 160 -29.63 -2.67 8.05
C LYS A 160 -30.37 -1.34 7.88
N ALA A 161 -29.95 -0.49 6.95
CA ALA A 161 -30.63 0.79 6.65
C ALA A 161 -32.03 0.60 6.04
N THR A 162 -32.27 -0.54 5.39
CA THR A 162 -33.58 -0.89 4.79
C THR A 162 -34.49 -1.72 5.69
N GLY A 163 -34.03 -2.13 6.88
CA GLY A 163 -34.87 -2.80 7.87
C GLY A 163 -35.87 -1.83 8.51
N PRO A 164 -37.03 -2.30 9.01
CA PRO A 164 -37.92 -1.43 9.78
C PRO A 164 -37.19 -0.92 11.03
N ASP A 165 -37.26 0.39 11.29
CA ASP A 165 -36.89 1.08 12.54
C ASP A 165 -37.76 0.58 13.70
N THR A 166 -37.65 -0.69 14.04
CA THR A 166 -38.13 -1.20 15.32
C THR A 166 -36.95 -1.04 16.26
N PRO A 167 -37.04 -0.19 17.30
CA PRO A 167 -36.04 -0.18 18.36
C PRO A 167 -35.82 -1.62 18.77
N ALA A 168 -34.56 -2.07 18.73
CA ALA A 168 -34.20 -3.42 19.15
C ALA A 168 -34.72 -3.60 20.59
N ALA A 169 -35.90 -4.21 20.72
CA ALA A 169 -36.47 -4.58 22.00
C ALA A 169 -35.41 -5.44 22.68
N GLY A 170 -35.00 -4.99 23.86
CA GLY A 170 -33.75 -5.36 24.50
C GLY A 170 -33.40 -6.83 24.32
N ALA A 171 -32.15 -7.09 23.92
CA ALA A 171 -31.63 -8.43 23.84
C ALA A 171 -31.76 -9.10 25.22
N THR A 172 -32.75 -9.98 25.35
CA THR A 172 -32.88 -10.86 26.51
C THR A 172 -31.80 -11.93 26.38
N ILE A 173 -30.70 -11.76 27.10
CA ILE A 173 -29.71 -12.82 27.25
C ILE A 173 -30.28 -13.80 28.27
N ALA A 174 -30.89 -14.88 27.78
CA ALA A 174 -31.31 -15.98 28.64
C ALA A 174 -30.06 -16.79 29.00
N PHE A 175 -29.67 -16.79 30.27
CA PHE A 175 -28.71 -17.77 30.78
C PHE A 175 -29.46 -19.08 30.99
N ASP A 176 -29.24 -20.06 30.11
CA ASP A 176 -29.75 -21.41 30.29
C ASP A 176 -29.00 -22.06 31.46
N SER A 177 -29.61 -22.02 32.64
CA SER A 177 -29.18 -22.78 33.81
C SER A 177 -30.04 -24.03 33.95
N THR A 178 -30.15 -24.82 32.88
CA THR A 178 -30.81 -26.12 32.93
C THR A 178 -29.75 -27.21 32.95
N PRO A 179 -29.55 -27.93 34.08
CA PRO A 179 -28.82 -29.19 34.05
C PRO A 179 -29.55 -30.15 33.12
N ALA A 180 -28.83 -30.70 32.15
CA ALA A 180 -29.36 -31.71 31.24
C ALA A 180 -29.88 -32.92 32.04
N GLU A 181 -31.16 -33.24 31.91
CA GLU A 181 -31.71 -34.50 32.39
C GLU A 181 -32.46 -35.24 31.28
N GLY A 182 -32.00 -36.47 31.03
CA GLY A 182 -32.80 -37.50 30.38
C GLY A 182 -33.56 -38.31 31.42
N GLY A 183 -34.83 -38.62 31.13
CA GLY A 183 -35.60 -39.64 31.85
C GLY A 183 -37.06 -39.25 32.12
N THR A 184 -37.98 -39.90 31.42
CA THR A 184 -39.44 -39.70 31.48
C THR A 184 -40.17 -40.39 32.65
N ALA A 185 -41.31 -39.76 33.01
CA ALA A 185 -42.60 -40.30 33.52
C ALA A 185 -42.95 -40.02 35.02
N PRO A 186 -44.25 -39.98 35.43
CA PRO A 186 -44.97 -38.72 35.63
C PRO A 186 -45.60 -38.49 37.03
N ALA A 187 -45.87 -37.21 37.30
CA ALA A 187 -46.91 -36.58 38.14
C ALA A 187 -47.08 -36.93 39.64
N ALA A 188 -46.71 -35.99 40.52
CA ALA A 188 -47.53 -35.53 41.66
C ALA A 188 -46.96 -34.25 42.29
N GLY A 189 -47.84 -33.30 42.66
CA GLY A 189 -47.57 -32.29 43.69
C GLY A 189 -47.32 -30.86 43.19
N ALA A 190 -48.36 -30.03 43.23
CA ALA A 190 -48.25 -28.58 43.08
C ALA A 190 -47.49 -27.97 44.27
N ALA A 191 -46.33 -27.39 43.99
CA ALA A 191 -45.71 -26.38 44.84
C ALA A 191 -45.39 -25.18 43.95
N ALA A 192 -46.00 -24.04 44.27
CA ALA A 192 -45.73 -22.76 43.62
C ALA A 192 -44.29 -22.32 43.94
N GLY A 193 -43.34 -22.79 43.15
CA GLY A 193 -42.01 -22.20 43.07
C GLY A 193 -42.13 -20.91 42.26
N ILE A 194 -41.97 -19.76 42.91
CA ILE A 194 -41.71 -18.51 42.20
C ILE A 194 -40.31 -18.67 41.59
N ALA A 195 -40.26 -19.06 40.32
CA ALA A 195 -39.06 -19.01 39.52
C ALA A 195 -38.66 -17.53 39.37
N TYR A 196 -37.75 -17.07 40.21
CA TYR A 196 -37.09 -15.80 40.00
C TYR A 196 -36.09 -15.99 38.86
N ALA A 197 -36.55 -15.80 37.62
CA ALA A 197 -35.66 -15.53 36.50
C ALA A 197 -35.26 -14.04 36.60
N PRO A 198 -34.02 -13.69 36.97
CA PRO A 198 -33.57 -12.31 36.90
C PRO A 198 -33.50 -11.93 35.42
N THR A 199 -34.57 -11.34 34.92
CA THR A 199 -34.57 -10.69 33.60
C THR A 199 -33.95 -9.31 33.80
N ILE A 200 -32.63 -9.23 33.62
CA ILE A 200 -31.96 -7.94 33.48
C ILE A 200 -32.28 -7.45 32.08
N SER A 201 -33.25 -6.54 31.98
CA SER A 201 -33.46 -5.77 30.75
C SER A 201 -32.41 -4.66 30.70
N VAL A 202 -31.42 -4.82 29.83
CA VAL A 202 -30.53 -3.72 29.48
C VAL A 202 -31.30 -2.87 28.48
N ALA A 203 -31.63 -1.64 28.87
CA ALA A 203 -32.18 -0.67 27.93
C ALA A 203 -31.20 -0.50 26.77
N ALA A 204 -31.71 -0.46 25.54
CA ALA A 204 -30.87 -0.18 24.38
C ALA A 204 -30.19 1.18 24.60
N LEU A 205 -28.86 1.21 24.44
CA LEU A 205 -28.08 2.44 24.53
C LEU A 205 -28.63 3.47 23.55
N THR A 206 -28.83 4.69 24.03
CA THR A 206 -29.14 5.85 23.19
C THR A 206 -27.94 6.18 22.29
N ASP A 207 -28.17 6.89 21.19
CA ASP A 207 -27.08 7.24 20.26
C ASP A 207 -26.06 8.19 20.89
N ASP A 208 -26.49 9.04 21.81
CA ASP A 208 -25.61 9.90 22.60
C ASP A 208 -24.69 9.08 23.52
N GLU A 209 -25.20 8.02 24.17
CA GLU A 209 -24.40 7.11 24.99
C GLU A 209 -23.40 6.33 24.15
N LYS A 210 -23.79 5.86 22.95
CA LYS A 210 -22.88 5.19 22.01
C LYS A 210 -21.76 6.14 21.57
N ALA A 211 -22.08 7.39 21.26
CA ALA A 211 -21.08 8.39 20.88
C ALA A 211 -20.10 8.69 22.03
N ALA A 212 -20.59 8.78 23.27
CA ALA A 212 -19.76 8.98 24.44
C ALA A 212 -18.84 7.78 24.72
N ILE A 213 -19.34 6.55 24.61
CA ILE A 213 -18.56 5.33 24.75
C ILE A 213 -17.49 5.25 23.65
N ALA A 214 -17.86 5.52 22.40
CA ALA A 214 -16.92 5.52 21.27
C ALA A 214 -15.79 6.51 21.52
N LYS A 215 -16.09 7.72 22.00
CA LYS A 215 -15.08 8.72 22.37
C LYS A 215 -14.12 8.20 23.44
N ILE A 216 -14.63 7.62 24.53
CA ILE A 216 -13.79 7.08 25.62
C ILE A 216 -12.89 5.96 25.10
N VAL A 217 -13.43 5.02 24.32
CA VAL A 217 -12.65 3.92 23.73
C VAL A 217 -11.57 4.46 22.78
N ARG A 218 -11.85 5.51 22.01
CA ARG A 218 -10.85 6.15 21.13
C ARG A 218 -9.71 6.76 21.93
N ASP A 219 -10.02 7.48 23.01
CA ASP A 219 -9.02 8.11 23.87
C ASP A 219 -8.09 7.07 24.50
N GLU A 220 -8.62 5.93 24.94
CA GLU A 220 -7.85 4.84 25.55
C GLU A 220 -7.06 4.00 24.53
N THR A 221 -7.58 3.82 23.31
CA THR A 221 -6.88 3.04 22.26
C THR A 221 -5.78 3.82 21.56
N ARG A 222 -5.81 5.16 21.60
CA ARG A 222 -4.79 6.03 20.97
C ARG A 222 -3.37 5.81 21.49
N PRO A 223 -3.09 5.79 22.82
CA PRO A 223 -1.74 5.51 23.31
C PRO A 223 -1.27 4.10 22.90
N LEU A 224 -2.14 3.10 22.96
CA LEU A 224 -1.82 1.72 22.56
C LEU A 224 -1.40 1.63 21.09
N ARG A 225 -2.10 2.33 20.19
CA ARG A 225 -1.73 2.40 18.77
C ARG A 225 -0.34 3.00 18.56
N LYS A 226 0.00 4.08 19.28
CA LYS A 226 1.33 4.70 19.23
C LYS A 226 2.42 3.74 19.69
N GLU A 227 2.18 3.00 20.78
CA GLU A 227 3.13 2.00 21.26
C GLU A 227 3.30 0.85 20.25
N ILE A 228 2.20 0.31 19.71
CA ILE A 228 2.25 -0.76 18.70
C ILE A 228 3.01 -0.31 17.45
N ALA A 229 2.80 0.92 16.99
CA ALA A 229 3.52 1.47 15.85
C ALA A 229 5.03 1.57 16.13
N ALA A 230 5.40 2.09 17.31
CA ALA A 230 6.81 2.15 17.74
C ALA A 230 7.45 0.76 17.89
N TYR A 231 6.70 -0.25 18.34
CA TYR A 231 7.15 -1.64 18.39
C TYR A 231 7.32 -2.25 17.00
N LYS A 232 6.39 -2.01 16.07
CA LYS A 232 6.49 -2.49 14.68
C LYS A 232 7.70 -1.91 13.96
N GLU A 233 7.99 -0.62 14.17
CA GLU A 233 9.15 0.04 13.56
C GLU A 233 10.47 -0.63 13.95
N LYS A 234 10.65 -0.97 15.24
CA LYS A 234 11.85 -1.67 15.71
C LYS A 234 11.99 -3.06 15.10
N ASN A 235 10.89 -3.80 14.97
CA ASN A 235 10.90 -5.15 14.41
C ASN A 235 11.18 -5.17 12.89
N ASP A 236 10.74 -4.14 12.16
CA ASP A 236 11.04 -4.02 10.72
C ASP A 236 12.55 -3.86 10.48
N LEU A 237 13.24 -3.04 11.28
CA LEU A 237 14.70 -2.88 11.18
C LEU A 237 15.44 -4.20 11.42
N GLN A 238 15.03 -4.96 12.44
CA GLN A 238 15.62 -6.26 12.73
C GLN A 238 15.34 -7.27 11.61
N SER A 239 14.16 -7.23 11.01
CA SER A 239 13.78 -8.11 9.89
C SER A 239 14.60 -7.81 8.63
N ILE A 240 14.79 -6.52 8.30
CA ILE A 240 15.65 -6.08 7.19
C ILE A 240 17.08 -6.54 7.42
N LEU A 241 17.63 -6.29 8.61
CA LEU A 241 19.01 -6.66 8.94
C LEU A 241 19.20 -8.19 8.93
N GLY A 242 18.20 -8.93 9.41
CA GLY A 242 18.16 -10.39 9.34
C GLY A 242 18.11 -10.91 7.91
N GLY A 243 17.30 -10.30 7.04
CA GLY A 243 17.22 -10.63 5.61
C GLY A 243 18.54 -10.36 4.88
N ILE A 244 19.16 -9.20 5.12
CA ILE A 244 20.50 -8.87 4.58
C ILE A 244 21.53 -9.90 5.09
N GLY A 245 21.51 -10.22 6.38
CA GLY A 245 22.38 -11.23 6.97
C GLY A 245 22.21 -12.62 6.36
N TYR A 246 20.98 -13.02 6.05
CA TYR A 246 20.69 -14.30 5.38
C TYR A 246 21.28 -14.34 3.97
N ILE A 247 21.08 -13.28 3.17
CA ILE A 247 21.61 -13.18 1.80
C ILE A 247 23.14 -13.23 1.84
N VAL A 248 23.77 -12.36 2.64
CA VAL A 248 25.23 -12.30 2.76
C VAL A 248 25.79 -13.62 3.28
N GLY A 249 25.13 -14.26 4.24
CA GLY A 249 25.53 -15.56 4.80
C GLY A 249 25.51 -16.68 3.75
N LEU A 250 24.44 -16.76 2.95
CA LEU A 250 24.29 -17.80 1.93
C LEU A 250 25.34 -17.64 0.81
N PHE A 251 25.57 -16.41 0.34
CA PHE A 251 26.66 -16.12 -0.60
C PHE A 251 28.04 -16.39 0.00
N GLY A 252 28.26 -16.03 1.26
CA GLY A 252 29.52 -16.28 1.97
C GLY A 252 29.85 -17.78 2.05
N ILE A 253 28.85 -18.61 2.39
CA ILE A 253 29.00 -20.07 2.40
C ILE A 253 29.29 -20.59 0.98
N GLY A 254 28.55 -20.12 -0.02
CA GLY A 254 28.76 -20.50 -1.42
C GLY A 254 30.19 -20.20 -1.91
N PHE A 255 30.70 -19.00 -1.64
CA PHE A 255 32.07 -18.61 -2.00
C PHE A 255 33.12 -19.39 -1.22
N TYR A 256 32.92 -19.64 0.07
CA TYR A 256 33.83 -20.44 0.89
C TYR A 256 33.97 -21.86 0.35
N LEU A 257 32.86 -22.52 0.02
CA LEU A 257 32.87 -23.87 -0.56
C LEU A 257 33.52 -23.88 -1.95
N ALA A 258 33.22 -22.90 -2.80
CA ALA A 258 33.82 -22.78 -4.13
C ALA A 258 35.34 -22.56 -4.05
N ALA A 259 35.81 -21.69 -3.15
CA ALA A 259 37.24 -21.46 -2.91
C ALA A 259 37.94 -22.71 -2.39
N ARG A 260 37.30 -23.42 -1.45
CA ARG A 260 37.84 -24.67 -0.89
C ARG A 260 37.98 -25.78 -1.94
N ARG A 261 37.04 -25.89 -2.89
CA ARG A 261 37.13 -26.82 -4.02
C ARG A 261 38.33 -26.49 -4.92
N LYS A 262 38.50 -25.22 -5.29
CA LYS A 262 39.63 -24.78 -6.11
C LYS A 262 40.99 -25.01 -5.44
N LEU A 263 41.11 -24.77 -4.14
CA LEU A 263 42.35 -25.04 -3.41
C LEU A 263 42.67 -26.54 -3.37
N LYS A 264 41.66 -27.41 -3.29
CA LYS A 264 41.85 -28.87 -3.35
C LYS A 264 42.25 -29.35 -4.75
N GLU A 265 41.66 -28.78 -5.81
CA GLU A 265 42.05 -29.04 -7.20
C GLU A 265 43.45 -28.53 -7.53
N ALA A 266 43.91 -27.44 -6.90
CA ALA A 266 45.25 -26.89 -7.10
C ALA A 266 46.35 -27.59 -6.28
N SER A 267 45.97 -28.44 -5.31
CA SER A 267 46.88 -29.19 -4.44
C SER A 267 46.89 -30.70 -4.72
N ALA A 268 46.09 -31.15 -5.69
CA ALA A 268 46.09 -32.51 -6.24
C ALA A 268 46.83 -32.53 -7.58
#